data_AF-A0A076EU79-F1
#
_entry.id   AF-A0A076EU79-F1
#
_cell.length_a   1.000
_cell.length_b   1.000
_cell.length_c   1.000
_cell.angle_alpha   90.00
_cell.angle_beta   90.00
_cell.angle_gamma   90.00
#
_symmetry.space_group_name_H-M   'P 1'
#
loop_
_entity.id
_entity.type
_entity.pdbx_description
1 polymer ?
#
loop_
_entity_poly.entity_id
_entity_poly.type
_entity_poly.pdbx_seq_one_letter_code
_entity_poly.pdbx_strand_id
1 'polypeptide(L)'
;MITDELRLLPARAAHFIRRHPVRKRDDYAPETRLSVLDVLVHCAPVRGDAFVAFQLLSRRELPGSYLLHADVVDDALSVLDRFAVTEYECEQSFGLNWQDVVRHAVEAAALLHGHFGALTRTTSVVDSRRRLGAWACARDAAWEAGRIKSWYRAQDAAWERHFMDEATVREDEQLCADIATAVRDAAAAHAVSDLVGRHDFTSAHFETLLAPWRTAAAHLLPRGDYCAASSTVSTNVRGRSG
;
A
#
# COMPACT_ATOMS: atom_id res chain seq x y z
N MET A 1 10.71 -8.67 0.88
CA MET A 1 11.43 -9.11 -0.33
C MET A 1 10.67 -8.63 -1.55
N ILE A 2 11.33 -7.98 -2.52
CA ILE A 2 10.68 -7.60 -3.78
C ILE A 2 10.50 -8.87 -4.61
N THR A 3 9.27 -9.17 -5.02
CA THR A 3 8.96 -10.31 -5.88
C THR A 3 9.49 -10.06 -7.29
N ASP A 4 9.83 -11.12 -8.03
CA ASP A 4 10.22 -10.99 -9.44
C ASP A 4 9.07 -10.44 -10.29
N GLU A 5 7.84 -10.74 -9.89
CA GLU A 5 6.61 -10.19 -10.47
C GLU A 5 6.59 -8.66 -10.38
N LEU A 6 6.84 -8.09 -9.20
CA LEU A 6 6.92 -6.64 -9.02
C LEU A 6 8.10 -6.03 -9.78
N ARG A 7 9.24 -6.72 -9.87
CA ARG A 7 10.42 -6.26 -10.63
C ARG A 7 10.16 -6.13 -12.13
N LEU A 8 9.44 -7.09 -12.70
CA LEU A 8 9.21 -7.17 -14.14
C LEU A 8 8.00 -6.35 -14.60
N LEU A 9 7.19 -5.85 -13.66
CA LEU A 9 5.91 -5.22 -13.97
C LEU A 9 6.03 -3.99 -14.90
N PRO A 10 6.97 -3.04 -14.72
CA PRO A 10 7.13 -1.92 -15.64
C PRO A 10 7.45 -2.36 -17.08
N ALA A 11 8.34 -3.34 -17.24
CA ALA A 11 8.71 -3.87 -18.56
C ALA A 11 7.53 -4.60 -19.23
N ARG A 12 6.75 -5.37 -18.46
CA ARG A 12 5.52 -6.02 -18.95
C ARG A 12 4.48 -5.00 -19.41
N ALA A 13 4.29 -3.92 -18.64
CA ALA A 13 3.39 -2.83 -19.01
C ALA A 13 3.84 -2.11 -20.29
N ALA A 14 5.14 -1.82 -20.44
CA ALA A 14 5.68 -1.23 -21.67
C ALA A 14 5.45 -2.12 -22.89
N HIS A 15 5.68 -3.43 -22.73
CA HIS A 15 5.42 -4.41 -23.78
C HIS A 15 3.93 -4.51 -24.14
N PHE A 16 3.04 -4.43 -23.16
CA PHE A 16 1.59 -4.39 -23.38
C PHE A 16 1.19 -3.16 -24.21
N ILE A 17 1.62 -1.96 -23.81
CA ILE A 17 1.31 -0.71 -24.53
C ILE A 17 1.76 -0.79 -25.99
N ARG A 18 2.95 -1.33 -26.26
CA ARG A 18 3.45 -1.52 -27.64
C ARG A 18 2.61 -2.47 -28.48
N ARG A 19 2.01 -3.50 -27.88
CA ARG A 19 1.15 -4.48 -28.57
C ARG A 19 -0.27 -3.97 -28.78
N HIS A 20 -0.70 -2.98 -28.00
CA HIS A 20 -2.05 -2.43 -28.01
C HIS A 20 -2.00 -0.94 -28.32
N PRO A 21 -1.89 -0.55 -29.62
CA PRO A 21 -1.71 0.84 -29.99
C PRO A 21 -2.86 1.71 -29.49
N VAL A 22 -2.50 2.78 -28.78
CA VAL A 22 -3.42 3.83 -28.30
C VAL A 22 -4.04 4.50 -29.54
N ARG A 23 -5.37 4.45 -29.65
CA ARG A 23 -6.07 5.04 -30.81
C ARG A 23 -5.94 6.57 -30.78
N LYS A 24 -6.16 7.24 -31.92
CA LYS A 24 -6.14 8.71 -31.93
C LYS A 24 -7.34 9.24 -31.11
N ARG A 25 -7.16 10.42 -30.53
CA ARG A 25 -8.10 11.06 -29.57
C ARG A 25 -9.56 11.10 -30.06
N ASP A 26 -9.77 11.16 -31.37
CA ASP A 26 -11.09 11.28 -32.00
C ASP A 26 -11.84 9.92 -32.10
N ASP A 27 -11.17 8.80 -31.81
CA ASP A 27 -11.73 7.44 -31.90
C ASP A 27 -12.22 6.88 -30.56
N TYR A 28 -12.09 7.64 -29.46
CA TYR A 28 -12.46 7.17 -28.13
C TYR A 28 -13.89 7.54 -27.78
N ALA A 29 -14.71 6.53 -27.47
CA ALA A 29 -15.80 6.74 -26.52
C ALA A 29 -15.16 7.14 -25.17
N PRO A 30 -15.76 8.08 -24.40
CA PRO A 30 -15.19 8.56 -23.12
C PRO A 30 -14.81 7.45 -22.13
N GLU A 31 -15.42 6.27 -22.28
CA GLU A 31 -15.36 5.12 -21.38
C GLU A 31 -14.15 4.18 -21.59
N THR A 32 -13.28 4.41 -22.59
CA THR A 32 -12.16 3.48 -22.93
C THR A 32 -10.75 4.08 -22.81
N ARG A 33 -10.56 5.07 -21.92
CA ARG A 33 -9.21 5.62 -21.67
C ARG A 33 -8.45 4.72 -20.71
N LEU A 34 -7.42 4.02 -21.19
CA LEU A 34 -6.52 3.22 -20.35
C LEU A 34 -5.47 4.12 -19.71
N SER A 35 -5.32 4.09 -18.40
CA SER A 35 -4.21 4.72 -17.69
C SER A 35 -2.99 3.78 -17.56
N VAL A 36 -1.82 4.34 -17.22
CA VAL A 36 -0.63 3.52 -16.85
C VAL A 36 -0.97 2.56 -15.71
N LEU A 37 -1.76 3.00 -14.74
CA LEU A 37 -2.21 2.17 -13.63
C LEU A 37 -3.10 1.01 -14.12
N ASP A 38 -4.03 1.26 -15.05
CA ASP A 38 -4.88 0.20 -15.64
C ASP A 38 -4.04 -0.87 -16.33
N VAL A 39 -3.01 -0.45 -17.06
CA VAL A 39 -2.07 -1.37 -17.72
C VAL A 39 -1.27 -2.16 -16.69
N LEU A 40 -0.78 -1.52 -15.63
CA LEU A 40 -0.06 -2.19 -14.55
C LEU A 40 -0.96 -3.23 -13.86
N VAL A 41 -2.21 -2.88 -13.55
CA VAL A 41 -3.19 -3.79 -12.94
C VAL A 41 -3.47 -4.98 -13.87
N HIS A 42 -3.59 -4.74 -15.17
CA HIS A 42 -3.79 -5.82 -16.15
C HIS A 42 -2.60 -6.78 -16.22
N CYS A 43 -1.38 -6.27 -16.05
CA CYS A 43 -0.14 -7.06 -16.14
C CYS A 43 0.26 -7.72 -14.81
N ALA A 44 -0.35 -7.32 -13.70
CA ALA A 44 0.03 -7.78 -12.36
C ALA A 44 -0.73 -9.04 -11.94
N PRO A 45 -0.06 -10.00 -11.27
CA PRO A 45 -0.74 -11.16 -10.71
C PRO A 45 -1.68 -10.78 -9.56
N VAL A 46 -1.31 -9.75 -8.79
CA VAL A 46 -2.11 -9.18 -7.71
C VAL A 46 -2.16 -7.67 -7.89
N ARG A 47 -3.34 -7.06 -7.68
CA ARG A 47 -3.53 -5.60 -7.84
C ARG A 47 -2.56 -4.77 -6.99
N GLY A 48 -2.19 -5.25 -5.81
CA GLY A 48 -1.26 -4.56 -4.93
C GLY A 48 0.14 -4.40 -5.52
N ASP A 49 0.62 -5.33 -6.36
CA ASP A 49 1.89 -5.15 -7.07
C ASP A 49 1.81 -3.96 -8.03
N ALA A 50 0.68 -3.79 -8.71
CA ALA A 50 0.44 -2.64 -9.58
C ALA A 50 0.38 -1.33 -8.80
N PHE A 51 -0.30 -1.31 -7.65
CA PHE A 51 -0.38 -0.11 -6.80
C PHE A 51 1.00 0.29 -6.27
N VAL A 52 1.79 -0.67 -5.81
CA VAL A 52 3.18 -0.43 -5.39
C VAL A 52 4.02 0.09 -6.55
N ALA A 53 4.03 -0.59 -7.70
CA ALA A 53 4.79 -0.17 -8.87
C ALA A 53 4.39 1.24 -9.32
N PHE A 54 3.09 1.55 -9.29
CA PHE A 54 2.58 2.86 -9.63
C PHE A 54 3.09 3.96 -8.69
N GLN A 55 3.06 3.73 -7.38
CA GLN A 55 3.60 4.68 -6.41
C GLN A 55 5.12 4.89 -6.55
N LEU A 56 5.88 3.87 -6.95
CA LEU A 56 7.30 4.01 -7.26
C LEU A 56 7.52 4.88 -8.50
N LEU A 57 6.76 4.60 -9.55
CA LEU A 57 6.74 5.31 -10.83
C LEU A 57 6.33 6.78 -10.66
N SER A 58 5.32 7.07 -9.83
CA SER A 58 4.87 8.43 -9.53
C SER A 58 5.90 9.30 -8.79
N ARG A 59 7.00 8.73 -8.29
CA ARG A 59 8.13 9.53 -7.80
C ARG A 59 8.95 10.11 -8.96
N ARG A 60 8.96 9.43 -10.10
CA ARG A 60 9.66 9.82 -11.34
C ARG A 60 8.77 10.66 -12.25
N GLU A 61 7.93 11.50 -11.65
CA GLU A 61 7.05 12.45 -12.36
C GLU A 61 5.94 11.81 -13.20
N LEU A 62 5.53 10.56 -12.89
CA LEU A 62 4.27 10.03 -13.39
C LEU A 62 3.08 10.49 -12.51
N PRO A 63 2.29 11.54 -12.84
CA PRO A 63 1.02 11.80 -12.18
C PRO A 63 0.16 10.55 -12.08
N GLY A 64 -0.54 10.46 -10.96
CA GLY A 64 -1.39 9.33 -10.54
C GLY A 64 -2.52 8.95 -11.50
N SER A 65 -2.65 9.61 -12.65
CA SER A 65 -3.70 9.38 -13.64
C SER A 65 -3.23 9.64 -15.07
N TYR A 66 -2.02 9.21 -15.46
CA TYR A 66 -1.60 9.27 -16.86
C TYR A 66 -2.51 8.38 -17.71
N LEU A 67 -3.63 8.96 -18.15
CA LEU A 67 -4.45 8.45 -19.23
C LEU A 67 -3.55 8.38 -20.46
N LEU A 68 -3.45 7.20 -21.05
CA LEU A 68 -2.63 6.98 -22.22
C LEU A 68 -3.34 7.59 -23.43
N HIS A 69 -2.69 8.60 -24.00
CA HIS A 69 -3.08 9.29 -25.21
C HIS A 69 -1.88 9.35 -26.16
N ALA A 70 -2.13 9.55 -27.46
CA ALA A 70 -1.09 9.54 -28.48
C ALA A 70 0.04 10.56 -28.23
N ASP A 71 -0.23 11.65 -27.52
CA ASP A 71 0.72 12.70 -27.16
C ASP A 71 1.57 12.40 -25.92
N VAL A 72 1.20 11.41 -25.10
CA VAL A 72 1.90 11.07 -23.85
C VAL A 72 2.39 9.61 -23.80
N VAL A 73 2.01 8.79 -24.79
CA VAL A 73 2.36 7.36 -24.83
C VAL A 73 3.87 7.12 -24.90
N ASP A 74 4.59 7.94 -25.67
CA ASP A 74 6.04 7.81 -25.81
C ASP A 74 6.77 8.20 -24.51
N ASP A 75 6.28 9.20 -23.79
CA ASP A 75 6.79 9.58 -22.47
C ASP A 75 6.55 8.46 -21.45
N ALA A 76 5.34 7.89 -21.43
CA ALA A 76 5.02 6.76 -20.57
C ALA A 76 5.91 5.54 -20.86
N LEU A 77 6.11 5.20 -22.13
CA LEU A 77 7.01 4.12 -22.55
C LEU A 77 8.46 4.40 -22.13
N SER A 78 8.94 5.62 -22.34
CA SER A 78 10.29 6.05 -21.95
C SER A 78 10.55 5.88 -20.45
N VAL A 79 9.55 6.23 -19.61
CA VAL A 79 9.66 6.01 -18.16
C VAL A 79 9.63 4.52 -17.84
N LEU A 80 8.68 3.76 -18.38
CA LEU A 80 8.52 2.33 -18.08
C LEU A 80 9.72 1.49 -18.50
N ASP A 81 10.35 1.79 -19.65
CA ASP A 81 11.53 1.06 -20.13
C ASP A 81 12.78 1.30 -19.28
N ARG A 82 12.92 2.53 -18.76
CA ARG A 82 14.10 2.92 -17.97
C ARG A 82 13.95 2.56 -16.49
N PHE A 83 12.72 2.35 -16.04
CA PHE A 83 12.44 2.15 -14.63
C PHE A 83 12.64 0.69 -14.22
N ALA A 84 13.54 0.48 -13.26
CA ALA A 84 13.73 -0.80 -12.58
C ALA A 84 13.26 -0.68 -11.13
N VAL A 85 12.40 -1.59 -10.70
CA VAL A 85 12.03 -1.69 -9.29
C VAL A 85 13.20 -2.28 -8.51
N THR A 86 13.78 -1.47 -7.63
CA THR A 86 14.92 -1.84 -6.79
C THR A 86 14.63 -1.53 -5.33
N GLU A 87 15.41 -2.13 -4.41
CA GLU A 87 15.29 -1.83 -2.98
C GLU A 87 15.54 -0.35 -2.68
N TYR A 88 16.48 0.27 -3.40
CA TYR A 88 16.71 1.71 -3.32
C TYR A 88 15.47 2.52 -3.72
N GLU A 89 14.80 2.16 -4.81
CA GLU A 89 13.57 2.85 -5.22
C GLU A 89 12.45 2.67 -4.20
N CYS A 90 12.32 1.49 -3.59
CA CYS A 90 11.37 1.20 -2.51
C CYS A 90 11.67 2.01 -1.25
N GLU A 91 12.92 2.01 -0.78
CA GLU A 91 13.34 2.75 0.40
C GLU A 91 13.13 4.26 0.24
N GLN A 92 13.51 4.80 -0.92
CA GLN A 92 13.32 6.22 -1.21
C GLN A 92 11.84 6.62 -1.36
N SER A 93 10.95 5.68 -1.70
CA SER A 93 9.52 5.96 -1.85
C SER A 93 8.75 5.76 -0.55
N PHE A 94 9.02 4.69 0.19
CA PHE A 94 8.23 4.26 1.35
C PHE A 94 8.98 4.38 2.69
N GLY A 95 10.26 4.72 2.66
CA GLY A 95 11.12 4.83 3.84
C GLY A 95 11.81 3.51 4.22
N LEU A 96 12.48 3.51 5.38
CA LEU A 96 13.31 2.39 5.84
C LEU A 96 12.53 1.07 6.00
N ASN A 97 11.24 1.15 6.32
CA ASN A 97 10.38 -0.03 6.51
C ASN A 97 9.58 -0.38 5.25
N TRP A 98 10.09 -0.04 4.07
CA TRP A 98 9.40 -0.28 2.79
C TRP A 98 8.94 -1.74 2.62
N GLN A 99 9.66 -2.69 3.21
CA GLN A 99 9.34 -4.12 3.13
C GLN A 99 7.98 -4.44 3.74
N ASP A 100 7.68 -3.87 4.91
CA ASP A 100 6.39 -4.05 5.58
C ASP A 100 5.27 -3.32 4.84
N VAL A 101 5.57 -2.13 4.30
CA VAL A 101 4.61 -1.36 3.47
C VAL A 101 4.22 -2.14 2.22
N VAL A 102 5.20 -2.63 1.46
CA VAL A 102 4.97 -3.39 0.23
C VAL A 102 4.24 -4.69 0.53
N ARG A 103 4.66 -5.44 1.57
CA ARG A 103 3.97 -6.66 1.99
C ARG A 103 2.51 -6.38 2.31
N HIS A 104 2.24 -5.39 3.17
CA HIS A 104 0.88 -5.02 3.57
C HIS A 104 0.03 -4.58 2.37
N ALA A 105 0.57 -3.78 1.45
CA ALA A 105 -0.15 -3.35 0.25
C ALA A 105 -0.55 -4.53 -0.65
N VAL A 106 0.38 -5.46 -0.89
CA VAL A 106 0.13 -6.66 -1.72
C VAL A 106 -0.88 -7.59 -1.04
N GLU A 107 -0.71 -7.87 0.25
CA GLU A 107 -1.62 -8.73 1.02
C GLU A 107 -3.03 -8.14 1.13
N ALA A 108 -3.14 -6.85 1.46
CA ALA A 108 -4.42 -6.17 1.56
C ALA A 108 -5.16 -6.18 0.22
N ALA A 109 -4.48 -5.83 -0.87
CA ALA A 109 -5.08 -5.86 -2.20
C ALA A 109 -5.54 -7.27 -2.62
N ALA A 110 -4.78 -8.31 -2.30
CA ALA A 110 -5.17 -9.70 -2.57
C ALA A 110 -6.44 -10.09 -1.80
N LEU A 111 -6.48 -9.79 -0.50
CA LEU A 111 -7.63 -10.10 0.36
C LEU A 111 -8.87 -9.31 -0.05
N LEU A 112 -8.73 -8.04 -0.38
CA LEU A 112 -9.84 -7.20 -0.82
C LEU A 112 -10.35 -7.66 -2.19
N HIS A 113 -9.49 -8.10 -3.09
CA HIS A 113 -9.92 -8.60 -4.39
C HIS A 113 -10.64 -9.96 -4.30
N GLY A 114 -10.12 -10.90 -3.50
CA GLY A 114 -10.64 -12.26 -3.42
C GLY A 114 -11.72 -12.49 -2.36
N HIS A 115 -11.73 -11.69 -1.29
CA HIS A 115 -12.43 -12.01 -0.04
C HIS A 115 -13.10 -10.81 0.63
N PHE A 116 -13.42 -9.73 -0.10
CA PHE A 116 -14.02 -8.53 0.48
C PHE A 116 -15.24 -8.82 1.37
N GLY A 117 -16.19 -9.63 0.89
CA GLY A 117 -17.40 -9.98 1.63
C GLY A 117 -17.18 -10.86 2.88
N ALA A 118 -15.97 -11.39 3.06
CA ALA A 118 -15.59 -12.17 4.24
C ALA A 118 -14.81 -11.34 5.28
N LEU A 119 -14.51 -10.07 4.99
CA LEU A 119 -13.85 -9.18 5.94
C LEU A 119 -14.83 -8.77 7.04
N THR A 120 -14.33 -8.76 8.28
CA THR A 120 -15.12 -8.37 9.44
C THR A 120 -15.15 -6.84 9.59
N ARG A 121 -16.31 -6.27 9.96
CA ARG A 121 -16.44 -4.84 10.28
C ARG A 121 -15.46 -4.44 11.39
N THR A 122 -14.89 -3.23 11.26
CA THR A 122 -13.84 -2.73 12.16
C THR A 122 -14.28 -1.56 13.04
N THR A 123 -15.51 -1.05 12.86
CA THR A 123 -16.05 0.18 13.48
C THR A 123 -15.91 0.23 15.01
N SER A 124 -15.90 -0.93 15.68
CA SER A 124 -15.84 -1.03 17.14
C SER A 124 -14.53 -1.58 17.70
N VAL A 125 -13.55 -1.89 16.84
CA VAL A 125 -12.27 -2.50 17.27
C VAL A 125 -11.45 -1.51 18.09
N VAL A 126 -11.47 -0.24 17.70
CA VAL A 126 -10.78 0.85 18.36
C VAL A 126 -11.70 2.07 18.41
N ASP A 127 -11.75 2.74 19.55
CA ASP A 127 -12.44 4.03 19.68
C ASP A 127 -11.89 5.06 18.69
N SER A 128 -12.76 5.69 17.91
CA SER A 128 -12.37 6.62 16.84
C SER A 128 -11.47 7.77 17.33
N ARG A 129 -11.64 8.25 18.56
CA ARG A 129 -10.78 9.32 19.12
C ARG A 129 -9.39 8.78 19.42
N ARG A 130 -9.28 7.58 19.98
CA ARG A 130 -7.98 6.91 20.20
C ARG A 130 -7.26 6.65 18.88
N ARG A 131 -7.98 6.16 17.87
CA ARG A 131 -7.44 5.95 16.51
C ARG A 131 -6.91 7.26 15.91
N LEU A 132 -7.72 8.33 15.92
CA LEU A 132 -7.33 9.64 15.40
C LEU A 132 -6.14 10.25 16.17
N GLY A 133 -6.08 10.06 17.48
CA GLY A 133 -4.94 10.47 18.29
C GLY A 133 -3.66 9.73 17.90
N ALA A 134 -3.73 8.40 17.78
CA ALA A 134 -2.60 7.59 17.32
C ALA A 134 -2.15 7.97 15.91
N TRP A 135 -3.11 8.23 15.01
CA TRP A 135 -2.85 8.65 13.64
C TRP A 135 -2.15 10.01 13.59
N ALA A 136 -2.60 10.97 14.41
CA ALA A 136 -1.97 12.29 14.50
C ALA A 136 -0.52 12.18 14.99
N CYS A 137 -0.27 11.41 16.07
CA CYS A 137 1.09 11.18 16.55
C CYS A 137 1.97 10.50 15.49
N ALA A 138 1.46 9.51 14.75
CA ALA A 138 2.22 8.85 13.68
C ALA A 138 2.54 9.81 12.52
N ARG A 139 1.57 10.63 12.11
CA ARG A 139 1.76 11.65 11.05
C ARG A 139 2.77 12.71 11.49
N ASP A 140 2.66 13.20 12.72
CA ASP A 140 3.54 14.25 13.24
C ASP A 140 4.97 13.70 13.38
N ALA A 141 5.15 12.45 13.84
CA ALA A 141 6.45 11.78 13.79
C ALA A 141 7.00 11.64 12.36
N ALA A 142 6.14 11.32 11.37
CA ALA A 142 6.54 11.28 9.97
C ALA A 142 6.99 12.67 9.46
N TRP A 143 6.29 13.72 9.87
CA TRP A 143 6.62 15.10 9.51
C TRP A 143 7.96 15.53 10.09
N GLU A 144 8.17 15.34 11.39
CA GLU A 144 9.42 15.67 12.10
C GLU A 144 10.62 14.90 11.53
N ALA A 145 10.40 13.67 11.07
CA ALA A 145 11.43 12.86 10.41
C ALA A 145 11.62 13.19 8.91
N GLY A 146 10.89 14.17 8.34
CA GLY A 146 10.96 14.53 6.92
C GLY A 146 10.39 13.48 5.96
N ARG A 147 9.58 12.55 6.47
CA ARG A 147 9.06 11.35 5.77
C ARG A 147 7.57 11.42 5.42
N ILE A 148 6.96 12.60 5.55
CA ILE A 148 5.51 12.77 5.29
C ILE A 148 5.10 12.29 3.88
N LYS A 149 5.94 12.47 2.87
CA LYS A 149 5.66 11.97 1.50
C LYS A 149 5.60 10.45 1.44
N SER A 150 6.54 9.76 2.08
CA SER A 150 6.55 8.29 2.17
C SER A 150 5.36 7.76 2.96
N TRP A 151 4.96 8.49 4.00
CA TRP A 151 3.80 8.17 4.82
C TRP A 151 2.49 8.21 4.03
N TYR A 152 2.28 9.21 3.15
CA TYR A 152 1.13 9.23 2.24
C TYR A 152 1.24 8.19 1.12
N ARG A 153 2.41 8.02 0.51
CA ARG A 153 2.61 7.01 -0.56
C ARG A 153 2.32 5.59 -0.09
N ALA A 154 2.64 5.25 1.16
CA ALA A 154 2.32 3.96 1.74
C ALA A 154 0.80 3.71 1.78
N GLN A 155 0.01 4.74 2.12
CA GLN A 155 -1.45 4.66 2.14
C GLN A 155 -2.03 4.49 0.73
N ASP A 156 -1.51 5.25 -0.23
CA ASP A 156 -1.97 5.18 -1.62
C ASP A 156 -1.60 3.82 -2.26
N ALA A 157 -0.44 3.27 -1.93
CA ALA A 157 -0.03 1.93 -2.37
C ALA A 157 -0.95 0.83 -1.80
N ALA A 158 -1.43 0.99 -0.56
CA ALA A 158 -2.28 0.00 0.09
C ALA A 158 -3.77 0.13 -0.30
N TRP A 159 -4.22 1.32 -0.69
CA TRP A 159 -5.59 1.57 -1.14
C TRP A 159 -5.63 2.58 -2.29
N GLU A 160 -5.58 2.05 -3.51
CA GLU A 160 -5.72 2.85 -4.72
C GLU A 160 -7.19 3.19 -4.99
N ARG A 161 -7.52 4.47 -4.85
CA ARG A 161 -8.92 4.97 -4.86
C ARG A 161 -9.65 4.59 -6.13
N HIS A 162 -8.98 4.71 -7.28
CA HIS A 162 -9.62 4.45 -8.58
C HIS A 162 -10.21 3.04 -8.68
N PHE A 163 -9.50 2.04 -8.16
CA PHE A 163 -9.91 0.63 -8.23
C PHE A 163 -10.74 0.17 -7.05
N MET A 164 -10.47 0.75 -5.89
CA MET A 164 -11.03 0.27 -4.63
C MET A 164 -12.31 1.00 -4.28
N ASP A 165 -12.51 2.25 -4.74
CA ASP A 165 -13.76 3.00 -4.57
C ASP A 165 -14.80 2.57 -5.63
N GLU A 166 -14.43 2.13 -6.83
CA GLU A 166 -15.38 1.56 -7.81
C GLU A 166 -15.92 0.16 -7.38
N ALA A 167 -15.15 -0.60 -6.60
CA ALA A 167 -15.63 -1.82 -5.96
C ALA A 167 -16.68 -1.55 -4.85
N THR A 168 -16.84 -0.29 -4.42
CA THR A 168 -17.74 0.13 -3.32
C THR A 168 -19.17 0.44 -3.74
N VAL A 169 -19.54 0.22 -5.00
CA VAL A 169 -20.96 0.30 -5.45
C VAL A 169 -21.79 -0.92 -4.98
N ARG A 170 -21.32 -1.65 -3.95
CA ARG A 170 -22.01 -2.79 -3.33
C ARG A 170 -22.44 -2.44 -1.89
N GLU A 171 -23.74 -2.64 -1.64
CA GLU A 171 -24.62 -2.51 -0.46
C GLU A 171 -24.14 -2.18 0.98
N ASP A 172 -22.92 -1.70 1.23
CA ASP A 172 -22.54 -1.17 2.55
C ASP A 172 -21.37 -0.16 2.46
N GLU A 173 -21.69 1.09 2.07
CA GLU A 173 -20.73 2.20 1.97
C GLU A 173 -19.93 2.39 3.27
N GLN A 174 -20.54 2.12 4.42
CA GLN A 174 -19.90 2.27 5.72
C GLN A 174 -18.84 1.18 5.96
N LEU A 175 -19.13 -0.08 5.63
CA LEU A 175 -18.13 -1.16 5.71
C LEU A 175 -16.93 -0.86 4.80
N CYS A 176 -17.17 -0.33 3.60
CA CYS A 176 -16.11 0.04 2.68
C CYS A 176 -15.20 1.14 3.26
N ALA A 177 -15.80 2.19 3.82
CA ALA A 177 -15.06 3.29 4.44
C ALA A 177 -14.23 2.83 5.65
N ASP A 178 -14.77 1.94 6.46
CA ASP A 178 -14.12 1.40 7.66
C ASP A 178 -12.91 0.52 7.30
N ILE A 179 -13.06 -0.35 6.29
CA ILE A 179 -11.97 -1.19 5.78
C ILE A 179 -10.91 -0.33 5.08
N ALA A 180 -11.30 0.66 4.27
CA ALA A 180 -10.37 1.58 3.63
C ALA A 180 -9.51 2.32 4.67
N THR A 181 -10.15 2.78 5.74
CA THR A 181 -9.46 3.45 6.86
C THR A 181 -8.48 2.49 7.54
N ALA A 182 -8.92 1.26 7.85
CA ALA A 182 -8.08 0.26 8.50
C ALA A 182 -6.83 -0.11 7.67
N VAL A 183 -7.00 -0.30 6.36
CA VAL A 183 -5.90 -0.63 5.43
C VAL A 183 -4.91 0.52 5.35
N ARG A 184 -5.39 1.75 5.21
CA ARG A 184 -4.55 2.94 5.12
C ARG A 184 -3.81 3.21 6.41
N ASP A 185 -4.50 3.18 7.55
CA ASP A 185 -3.88 3.38 8.87
C ASP A 185 -2.75 2.38 9.10
N ALA A 186 -2.96 1.12 8.75
CA ALA A 186 -1.94 0.10 8.88
C ALA A 186 -0.73 0.33 7.97
N ALA A 187 -0.96 0.71 6.71
CA ALA A 187 0.11 1.05 5.78
C ALA A 187 0.94 2.24 6.28
N ALA A 188 0.25 3.27 6.78
CA ALA A 188 0.86 4.47 7.31
C ALA A 188 1.69 4.16 8.57
N ALA A 189 1.18 3.31 9.46
CA ALA A 189 1.89 2.84 10.65
C ALA A 189 3.16 2.07 10.28
N HIS A 190 3.09 1.14 9.31
CA HIS A 190 4.27 0.43 8.81
C HIS A 190 5.33 1.37 8.26
N ALA A 191 4.93 2.41 7.52
CA ALA A 191 5.87 3.39 6.96
C ALA A 191 6.70 4.15 8.01
N VAL A 192 6.29 4.17 9.28
CA VAL A 192 6.98 4.86 10.39
C VAL A 192 7.21 3.97 11.61
N SER A 193 7.19 2.65 11.46
CA SER A 193 7.40 1.72 12.59
C SER A 193 8.75 1.93 13.28
N ASP A 194 9.79 2.33 12.54
CA ASP A 194 11.11 2.69 13.07
C ASP A 194 11.12 3.96 13.94
N LEU A 195 10.07 4.77 13.90
CA LEU A 195 9.90 5.98 14.71
C LEU A 195 9.16 5.70 16.03
N VAL A 196 8.74 4.47 16.30
CA VAL A 196 8.14 4.11 17.59
C VAL A 196 9.12 4.42 18.73
N GLY A 197 8.64 5.17 19.72
CA GLY A 197 9.44 5.71 20.82
C GLY A 197 10.03 7.09 20.54
N ARG A 198 9.73 7.72 19.40
CA ARG A 198 10.16 9.08 19.02
C ARG A 198 8.94 9.98 18.80
N HIS A 199 9.10 11.29 19.01
CA HIS A 199 8.10 12.32 18.68
C HIS A 199 6.68 11.98 19.15
N ASP A 200 6.53 11.50 20.40
CA ASP A 200 5.28 11.05 21.03
C ASP A 200 4.55 9.87 20.35
N PHE A 201 5.13 9.29 19.30
CA PHE A 201 4.62 8.08 18.68
C PHE A 201 5.02 6.85 19.49
N THR A 202 4.07 6.26 20.21
CA THR A 202 4.31 5.14 21.12
C THR A 202 3.97 3.80 20.47
N SER A 203 4.45 2.69 21.06
CA SER A 203 4.03 1.34 20.64
C SER A 203 2.52 1.15 20.74
N ALA A 204 1.86 1.79 21.72
CA ALA A 204 0.41 1.75 21.84
C ALA A 204 -0.28 2.46 20.66
N HIS A 205 0.27 3.59 20.19
CA HIS A 205 -0.23 4.27 18.99
C HIS A 205 -0.07 3.39 17.75
N PHE A 206 1.10 2.78 17.56
CA PHE A 206 1.35 1.84 16.47
C PHE A 206 0.35 0.67 16.46
N GLU A 207 0.17 -0.01 17.60
CA GLU A 207 -0.78 -1.11 17.72
C GLU A 207 -2.24 -0.67 17.51
N THR A 208 -2.58 0.54 17.96
CA THR A 208 -3.91 1.15 17.74
C THR A 208 -4.22 1.29 16.24
N LEU A 209 -3.24 1.63 15.41
CA LEU A 209 -3.41 1.77 13.96
C LEU A 209 -3.48 0.42 13.23
N LEU A 210 -2.82 -0.62 13.75
CA LEU A 210 -2.82 -1.96 13.14
C LEU A 210 -4.03 -2.83 13.53
N ALA A 211 -4.56 -2.64 14.74
CA ALA A 211 -5.60 -3.50 15.30
C ALA A 211 -6.87 -3.64 14.42
N PRO A 212 -7.41 -2.57 13.81
CA PRO A 212 -8.56 -2.68 12.91
C PRO A 212 -8.33 -3.63 11.74
N TRP A 213 -7.22 -3.47 11.01
CA TRP A 213 -6.92 -4.32 9.85
C TRP A 213 -6.63 -5.76 10.24
N ARG A 214 -5.84 -5.96 11.31
CA ARG A 214 -5.56 -7.31 11.85
C ARG A 214 -6.85 -8.04 12.23
N THR A 215 -7.81 -7.32 12.80
CA THR A 215 -9.11 -7.91 13.16
C THR A 215 -9.94 -8.23 11.91
N ALA A 216 -9.99 -7.33 10.93
CA ALA A 216 -10.72 -7.56 9.68
C ALA A 216 -10.21 -8.80 8.93
N ALA A 217 -8.90 -8.97 8.88
CA ALA A 217 -8.22 -10.03 8.11
C ALA A 217 -7.91 -11.30 8.92
N ALA A 218 -8.20 -11.34 10.23
CA ALA A 218 -7.78 -12.40 11.15
C ALA A 218 -8.16 -13.82 10.69
N HIS A 219 -9.30 -13.98 10.02
CA HIS A 219 -9.81 -15.27 9.57
C HIS A 219 -9.33 -15.67 8.17
N LEU A 220 -8.66 -14.76 7.47
CA LEU A 220 -8.19 -14.94 6.10
C LEU A 220 -6.67 -15.04 6.01
N LEU A 221 -5.95 -14.56 7.04
CA LEU A 221 -4.50 -14.70 7.15
C LEU A 221 -4.13 -16.06 7.76
N PRO A 222 -3.09 -16.75 7.26
CA PRO A 222 -2.56 -17.95 7.90
C PRO A 222 -2.15 -17.62 9.34
N ARG A 223 -2.54 -18.46 10.31
CA ARG A 223 -2.30 -18.27 11.77
C ARG A 223 -0.82 -18.14 12.20
N GLY A 224 0.15 -18.15 11.28
CA GLY A 224 1.58 -18.29 11.56
C GLY A 224 2.37 -17.00 11.81
N ASP A 225 2.01 -15.86 11.21
CA ASP A 225 3.01 -14.78 11.03
C ASP A 225 2.93 -13.61 12.02
N TYR A 226 1.85 -13.47 12.80
CA TYR A 226 1.68 -12.33 13.73
C TYR A 226 2.06 -12.62 15.19
N CYS A 227 2.33 -13.87 15.58
CA CYS A 227 2.68 -14.20 16.98
C CYS A 227 4.20 -14.18 17.28
N ALA A 228 5.07 -14.13 16.29
CA ALA A 228 6.52 -14.31 16.51
C ALA A 228 7.28 -13.03 16.91
N ALA A 229 6.69 -11.84 16.84
CA ALA A 229 7.41 -10.58 17.12
C ALA A 229 7.38 -10.15 18.60
N SER A 230 6.63 -10.82 19.47
CA SER A 230 6.43 -10.38 20.87
C SER A 230 7.08 -11.29 21.92
N SER A 231 8.03 -12.16 21.55
CA SER A 231 8.62 -13.11 22.52
C SER A 231 10.10 -13.37 22.32
N THR A 232 10.92 -12.31 22.31
CA THR A 232 12.34 -12.44 22.65
C THR A 232 12.87 -11.16 23.29
N VAL A 233 12.44 -10.88 24.53
CA VAL A 233 13.24 -10.07 25.48
C VAL A 233 13.19 -10.73 26.86
N SER A 234 14.36 -11.27 27.22
CA SER A 234 14.92 -11.45 28.58
C SER A 234 14.12 -12.13 29.67
N THR A 235 14.62 -13.30 30.09
CA THR A 235 15.10 -13.51 31.47
C THR A 235 16.17 -14.58 31.49
N ASN A 236 17.42 -14.19 31.78
CA ASN A 236 18.33 -14.97 32.65
C ASN A 236 19.59 -14.16 33.00
N VAL A 237 19.40 -13.28 33.97
CA VAL A 237 20.39 -12.73 34.92
C VAL A 237 19.60 -12.80 36.24
N ARG A 238 19.96 -13.47 37.35
CA ARG A 238 21.19 -13.87 38.04
C ARG A 238 20.76 -14.85 39.15
N GLY A 239 21.63 -15.73 39.65
CA GLY A 239 21.29 -16.48 40.88
C GLY A 239 22.31 -17.50 41.38
N ARG A 240 23.40 -17.01 41.95
CA ARG A 240 24.46 -17.66 42.73
C ARG A 240 23.94 -18.59 43.84
N SER A 241 24.67 -19.68 44.12
CA SER A 241 25.08 -20.23 45.45
C SER A 241 24.80 -21.74 45.61
N GLY A 242 25.87 -22.47 45.91
CA GLY A 242 25.93 -23.91 46.18
C GLY A 242 27.36 -24.39 46.05
#